data_AF-A0A7J8RAY2-F1
#
_entry.id   AF-A0A7J8RAY2-F1
#
_cell.length_a   1.000
_cell.length_b   1.000
_cell.length_c   1.000
_cell.angle_alpha   90.00
_cell.angle_beta   90.00
_cell.angle_gamma   90.00
#
_symmetry.space_group_name_H-M   'P 1'
#
loop_
_entity.id
_entity.type
_entity.pdbx_description
1 polymer ?
#
loop_
_entity_poly.entity_id
_entity_poly.type
_entity_poly.pdbx_seq_one_letter_code
_entity_poly.pdbx_strand_id
1 'polypeptide(L)'
;MYGTVSEEGRVEVDFIYEPPQQGMEDDLILLRDPEEEKLVDAIAAGLGRKRVGFIFTQTIMQDKKDYNFSNKEVLQAAELHAESGLKEWVTVVVKLEANEDGDADVHFEAFQMSDMCVKLFKEGWFVTEFGEDDDPKLSKMKKEVVVGGKDVKEVDNDFFLVVVKIIDHQGPLSSTFPIENRNNLATMRTLKNHLDRTKSLPFVKRIADFHLLLFLAMSHGLGSDVPALAECVSTETAVPEGYQLLIESMANTS
;
A
#
# COMPACT_ATOMS: atom_id res chain seq x y z
N MET A 1 1.81 -0.75 -0.91
CA MET A 1 2.69 -0.03 -1.85
C MET A 1 3.50 -1.03 -2.67
N TYR A 2 3.54 -0.86 -3.99
CA TYR A 2 4.22 -1.75 -4.93
C TYR A 2 5.24 -1.00 -5.77
N GLY A 3 6.36 -1.66 -6.05
CA GLY A 3 7.55 -0.95 -6.48
C GLY A 3 8.76 -1.84 -6.76
N THR A 4 9.94 -1.24 -6.76
CA THR A 4 11.23 -1.93 -6.88
C THR A 4 12.13 -1.62 -5.68
N VAL A 5 13.13 -2.48 -5.48
CA VAL A 5 14.21 -2.26 -4.51
C VAL A 5 15.52 -2.41 -5.27
N SER A 6 16.32 -1.35 -5.28
CA SER A 6 17.64 -1.35 -5.92
C SER A 6 18.69 -2.11 -5.10
N GLU A 7 19.85 -2.39 -5.70
CA GLU A 7 20.99 -3.03 -5.01
C GLU A 7 21.53 -2.19 -3.83
N GLU A 8 21.37 -0.87 -3.89
CA GLU A 8 21.76 0.06 -2.83
C GLU A 8 20.71 0.17 -1.70
N GLY A 9 19.61 -0.59 -1.81
CA GLY A 9 18.52 -0.60 -0.84
C GLY A 9 17.53 0.55 -0.98
N ARG A 10 17.59 1.33 -2.07
CA ARG A 10 16.57 2.32 -2.40
C ARG A 10 15.27 1.64 -2.81
N VAL A 11 14.17 2.04 -2.17
CA VAL A 11 12.81 1.61 -2.51
C VAL A 11 12.16 2.67 -3.41
N GLU A 12 11.61 2.23 -4.55
CA GLU A 12 10.87 3.09 -5.47
C GLU A 12 9.43 2.57 -5.57
N VAL A 13 8.44 3.39 -5.21
CA VAL A 13 7.02 3.02 -5.20
C VAL A 13 6.33 3.52 -6.47
N ASP A 14 5.78 2.62 -7.28
CA ASP A 14 5.15 2.97 -8.56
C ASP A 14 3.62 3.01 -8.50
N PHE A 15 3.01 2.25 -7.60
CA PHE A 15 1.56 2.29 -7.37
C PHE A 15 1.19 1.80 -5.97
N ILE A 16 -0.04 2.10 -5.56
CA ILE A 16 -0.61 1.73 -4.27
C ILE A 16 -1.88 0.93 -4.56
N TYR A 17 -1.91 -0.32 -4.12
CA TYR A 17 -3.14 -1.10 -4.04
C TYR A 17 -3.77 -0.89 -2.67
N GLU A 18 -5.08 -0.66 -2.65
CA GLU A 18 -5.88 -0.49 -1.44
C GLU A 18 -6.69 -1.76 -1.18
N PRO A 19 -6.31 -2.60 -0.20
CA PRO A 19 -7.08 -3.80 0.12
C PRO A 19 -8.48 -3.41 0.61
N PRO A 20 -9.46 -4.34 0.54
CA PRO A 20 -10.74 -4.16 1.21
C PRO A 20 -10.48 -3.86 2.69
N GLN A 21 -11.08 -2.79 3.20
CA GLN A 21 -10.77 -2.28 4.53
C GLN A 21 -11.93 -1.52 5.13
N GLN A 22 -11.93 -1.42 6.45
CA GLN A 22 -12.88 -0.62 7.21
C GLN A 22 -12.10 0.34 8.11
N GLY A 23 -12.09 1.61 7.72
CA GLY A 23 -11.54 2.70 8.54
C GLY A 23 -12.51 3.10 9.64
N MET A 24 -11.98 3.27 10.85
CA MET A 24 -12.62 3.87 12.02
C MET A 24 -11.90 5.18 12.37
N GLU A 25 -12.37 5.90 13.39
CA GLU A 25 -11.73 7.16 13.83
C GLU A 25 -10.26 6.95 14.25
N ASP A 26 -10.00 5.89 15.01
CA ASP A 26 -8.67 5.59 15.60
C ASP A 26 -8.14 4.20 15.20
N ASP A 27 -8.75 3.55 14.20
CA ASP A 27 -8.37 2.17 13.84
C ASP A 27 -8.58 1.88 12.36
N LEU A 28 -7.83 0.92 11.84
CA LEU A 28 -7.94 0.43 10.48
C LEU A 28 -8.02 -1.10 10.50
N ILE A 29 -9.14 -1.64 10.03
CA ILE A 29 -9.30 -3.08 9.89
C ILE A 29 -9.09 -3.46 8.42
N LEU A 30 -8.03 -4.21 8.15
CA LEU A 30 -7.79 -4.81 6.83
C LEU A 30 -8.66 -6.06 6.66
N LEU A 31 -9.59 -6.02 5.71
CA LEU A 31 -10.47 -7.12 5.34
C LEU A 31 -9.81 -7.93 4.21
N ARG A 32 -8.66 -8.53 4.51
CA ARG A 32 -7.80 -9.20 3.52
C ARG A 32 -8.56 -10.22 2.69
N ASP A 33 -8.46 -10.10 1.37
CA ASP A 33 -8.94 -11.10 0.40
C ASP A 33 -7.72 -11.81 -0.21
N PRO A 34 -7.41 -13.05 0.21
CA PRO A 34 -6.23 -13.76 -0.29
C PRO A 34 -6.23 -14.04 -1.79
N GLU A 35 -7.40 -14.12 -2.43
CA GLU A 35 -7.47 -14.39 -3.88
C GLU A 35 -7.25 -13.10 -4.67
N GLU A 36 -7.81 -11.97 -4.21
CA GLU A 36 -7.51 -10.65 -4.78
C GLU A 36 -6.02 -10.29 -4.57
N GLU A 37 -5.47 -10.51 -3.36
CA GLU A 37 -4.06 -10.24 -3.06
C GLU A 37 -3.11 -11.06 -3.96
N LYS A 38 -3.39 -12.35 -4.18
CA LYS A 38 -2.60 -13.17 -5.12
C LYS A 38 -2.63 -12.63 -6.54
N LEU A 39 -3.78 -12.13 -6.97
CA LEU A 39 -3.94 -11.56 -8.30
C LEU A 39 -3.16 -10.24 -8.41
N VAL A 40 -3.25 -9.38 -7.40
CA VAL A 40 -2.47 -8.15 -7.29
C VAL A 40 -0.97 -8.45 -7.37
N ASP A 41 -0.49 -9.43 -6.60
CA ASP A 41 0.90 -9.86 -6.60
C ASP A 41 1.33 -10.41 -7.98
N ALA A 42 0.46 -11.16 -8.67
CA ALA A 42 0.73 -11.68 -10.01
C ALA A 42 0.81 -10.57 -11.06
N ILE A 43 -0.09 -9.58 -11.02
CA ILE A 43 -0.05 -8.41 -11.89
C ILE A 43 1.20 -7.58 -11.61
N ALA A 44 1.51 -7.34 -10.33
CA ALA A 44 2.72 -6.63 -9.92
C ALA A 44 3.97 -7.34 -10.45
N ALA A 45 4.05 -8.67 -10.32
CA ALA A 45 5.16 -9.47 -10.85
C ALA A 45 5.29 -9.34 -12.37
N GLY A 46 4.17 -9.38 -13.11
CA GLY A 46 4.14 -9.11 -14.56
C GLY A 46 4.64 -7.70 -14.90
N LEU A 47 4.33 -6.71 -14.07
CA LEU A 47 4.87 -5.34 -14.20
C LEU A 47 6.36 -5.23 -13.83
N GLY A 48 6.99 -6.30 -13.33
CA GLY A 48 8.35 -6.26 -12.79
C GLY A 48 8.41 -5.50 -11.45
N ARG A 49 7.34 -5.58 -10.66
CA ARG A 49 7.17 -4.92 -9.36
C ARG A 49 6.90 -5.96 -8.28
N LYS A 50 7.12 -5.55 -7.03
CA LYS A 50 6.80 -6.35 -5.84
C LYS A 50 6.21 -5.45 -4.76
N ARG A 51 5.55 -6.04 -3.77
CA ARG A 51 5.11 -5.32 -2.57
C ARG A 51 6.34 -4.85 -1.81
N VAL A 52 6.46 -3.55 -1.57
CA VAL A 52 7.66 -2.93 -0.93
C VAL A 52 7.35 -2.15 0.33
N GLY A 53 6.08 -1.97 0.65
CA GLY A 53 5.72 -1.20 1.84
C GLY A 53 4.24 -1.07 2.08
N PHE A 54 3.92 -0.40 3.18
CA PHE A 54 2.59 -0.08 3.65
C PHE A 54 2.43 1.44 3.80
N ILE A 55 1.23 1.95 3.52
CA ILE A 55 0.91 3.37 3.70
C ILE A 55 -0.44 3.47 4.40
N PHE A 56 -0.55 4.39 5.36
CA PHE A 56 -1.79 4.70 6.04
C PHE A 56 -1.89 6.20 6.35
N THR A 57 -3.10 6.64 6.68
CA THR A 57 -3.41 8.03 7.00
C THR A 57 -3.63 8.20 8.50
N GLN A 58 -3.11 9.30 9.05
CA GLN A 58 -3.32 9.70 10.44
C GLN A 58 -3.89 11.12 10.46
N THR A 59 -5.07 11.29 11.04
CA THR A 59 -5.64 12.63 11.26
C THR A 59 -5.05 13.24 12.53
N ILE A 60 -4.46 14.43 12.40
CA ILE A 60 -3.91 15.19 13.53
C ILE A 60 -4.94 16.27 13.87
N MET A 61 -5.64 16.10 14.99
CA MET A 61 -6.45 17.17 15.58
C MET A 61 -5.55 18.14 16.36
N GLN A 62 -6.02 19.38 16.59
CA GLN A 62 -5.25 20.51 17.12
C GLN A 62 -4.49 20.25 18.44
N ASP A 63 -4.86 19.21 19.20
CA ASP A 63 -4.07 18.67 20.30
C ASP A 63 -3.06 17.64 19.76
N LYS A 64 -1.91 18.16 19.32
CA LYS A 64 -0.79 17.37 18.76
C LYS A 64 -0.58 16.04 19.49
N LYS A 65 -0.74 14.93 18.76
CA LYS A 65 -0.26 13.61 19.21
C LYS A 65 1.25 13.71 19.38
N ASP A 66 1.72 13.65 20.62
CA ASP A 66 3.15 13.70 20.98
C ASP A 66 3.80 12.31 20.81
N TYR A 67 3.53 11.68 19.67
CA TYR A 67 4.09 10.42 19.22
C TYR A 67 3.93 10.29 17.70
N ASN A 68 4.84 9.57 17.05
CA ASN A 68 4.73 9.33 15.61
C ASN A 68 3.70 8.25 15.32
N PHE A 69 3.88 7.05 15.89
CA PHE A 69 2.96 5.92 15.74
C PHE A 69 2.38 5.54 17.10
N SER A 70 1.08 5.23 17.12
CA SER A 70 0.41 4.57 18.23
C SER A 70 0.87 3.12 18.35
N ASN A 71 0.59 2.49 19.49
CA ASN A 71 0.92 1.09 19.74
C ASN A 71 0.23 0.13 18.74
N LYS A 72 -0.99 0.46 18.28
CA LYS A 72 -1.69 -0.25 17.20
C LYS A 72 -0.99 -0.10 15.86
N GLU A 73 -0.60 1.12 15.49
CA GLU A 73 0.11 1.40 14.23
C GLU A 73 1.50 0.74 14.22
N VAL A 74 2.23 0.75 15.34
CA VAL A 74 3.50 0.00 15.50
C VAL A 74 3.27 -1.48 15.28
N LEU A 75 2.23 -2.06 15.90
CA LEU A 75 1.94 -3.49 15.79
C LEU A 75 1.59 -3.87 14.34
N GLN A 76 0.72 -3.08 13.69
CA GLN A 76 0.32 -3.31 12.29
C GLN A 76 1.52 -3.16 11.33
N ALA A 77 2.36 -2.14 11.53
CA ALA A 77 3.56 -1.94 10.72
C ALA A 77 4.60 -3.06 10.94
N ALA A 78 4.76 -3.52 12.18
CA ALA A 78 5.66 -4.63 12.51
C ALA A 78 5.17 -5.95 11.90
N GLU A 79 3.86 -6.22 11.93
CA GLU A 79 3.23 -7.37 11.30
C GLU A 79 3.50 -7.39 9.79
N LEU A 80 3.15 -6.30 9.09
CA LEU A 80 3.31 -6.23 7.64
C LEU A 80 4.78 -6.29 7.21
N HIS A 81 5.69 -5.65 7.96
CA HIS A 81 7.13 -5.77 7.72
C HIS A 81 7.59 -7.21 7.95
N ALA A 82 7.18 -7.85 9.05
CA ALA A 82 7.55 -9.22 9.36
C ALA A 82 7.08 -10.22 8.29
N GLU A 83 5.83 -10.08 7.82
CA GLU A 83 5.23 -10.88 6.75
C GLU A 83 5.91 -10.68 5.40
N SER A 84 6.38 -9.46 5.11
CA SER A 84 7.00 -9.15 3.82
C SER A 84 8.25 -9.97 3.52
N GLY A 85 8.99 -10.35 4.56
CA GLY A 85 10.32 -10.98 4.44
C GLY A 85 11.38 -10.06 3.80
N LEU A 86 11.05 -8.80 3.52
CA LEU A 86 11.97 -7.82 2.95
C LEU A 86 12.72 -7.09 4.05
N LYS A 87 14.02 -6.84 3.81
CA LYS A 87 14.83 -6.00 4.68
C LYS A 87 14.54 -4.52 4.43
N GLU A 88 14.29 -4.14 3.19
CA GLU A 88 13.99 -2.77 2.75
C GLU A 88 12.47 -2.55 2.67
N TRP A 89 11.76 -2.75 3.78
CA TRP A 89 10.33 -2.47 3.88
C TRP A 89 10.10 -1.05 4.39
N VAL A 90 9.25 -0.29 3.71
CA VAL A 90 8.93 1.10 4.09
C VAL A 90 7.48 1.21 4.54
N THR A 91 7.27 1.90 5.65
CA THR A 91 5.96 2.32 6.14
C THR A 91 5.84 3.84 5.98
N VAL A 92 4.87 4.30 5.19
CA VAL A 92 4.58 5.72 5.00
C VAL A 92 3.36 6.10 5.81
N VAL A 93 3.42 7.21 6.54
CA VAL A 93 2.26 7.83 7.19
C VAL A 93 1.94 9.14 6.49
N VAL A 94 0.67 9.32 6.15
CA VAL A 94 0.13 10.58 5.61
C VAL A 94 -0.58 11.29 6.75
N LYS A 95 0.05 12.34 7.27
CA LYS A 95 -0.48 13.17 8.35
C LYS A 95 -1.39 14.25 7.74
N LEU A 96 -2.65 14.24 8.14
CA LEU A 96 -3.67 15.22 7.74
C LEU A 96 -3.88 16.19 8.89
N GLU A 97 -3.37 17.41 8.75
CA GLU A 97 -3.55 18.49 9.72
C GLU A 97 -4.75 19.34 9.30
N ALA A 98 -5.83 19.28 10.09
CA ALA A 98 -7.02 20.09 9.80
C ALA A 98 -6.78 21.55 10.26
N ASN A 99 -6.84 22.49 9.31
CA ASN A 99 -6.77 23.91 9.59
C ASN A 99 -8.15 24.45 10.00
N GLU A 100 -8.16 25.55 10.76
CA GLU A 100 -9.40 26.19 11.28
C GLU A 100 -10.35 26.64 10.16
N ASP A 101 -9.83 26.87 8.95
CA ASP A 101 -10.58 27.28 7.77
C ASP A 101 -11.23 26.09 7.00
N GLY A 102 -11.07 24.86 7.49
CA GLY A 102 -11.59 23.65 6.86
C GLY A 102 -10.77 23.11 5.69
N ASP A 103 -9.60 23.70 5.43
CA ASP A 103 -8.56 23.13 4.56
C ASP A 103 -7.69 22.15 5.37
N ALA A 104 -7.05 21.19 4.71
CA ALA A 104 -6.20 20.21 5.38
C ALA A 104 -4.79 20.21 4.78
N ASP A 105 -3.80 20.54 5.61
CA ASP A 105 -2.40 20.40 5.22
C ASP A 105 -2.00 18.92 5.26
N VAL A 106 -1.36 18.47 4.18
CA VAL A 106 -0.96 17.07 4.01
C VAL A 106 0.56 16.97 4.16
N HIS A 107 1.00 16.20 5.15
CA HIS A 107 2.41 15.90 5.38
C HIS A 107 2.70 14.40 5.20
N PHE A 108 3.86 14.08 4.64
CA PHE A 108 4.30 12.71 4.42
C PHE A 108 5.54 12.43 5.26
N GLU A 109 5.49 11.36 6.04
CA GLU A 109 6.65 10.81 6.73
C GLU A 109 6.83 9.35 6.36
N ALA A 110 8.07 8.91 6.29
CA ALA A 110 8.40 7.52 6.00
C ALA A 110 9.30 6.97 7.09
N PHE A 111 8.99 5.74 7.50
CA PHE A 111 9.71 5.01 8.52
C PHE A 111 9.96 3.58 8.05
N GLN A 112 10.98 2.96 8.63
CA GLN A 112 11.17 1.52 8.62
C GLN A 112 11.11 1.04 10.08
N MET A 113 10.40 -0.06 10.34
CA MET A 113 10.45 -0.67 11.67
C MET A 113 11.87 -1.19 11.94
N SER A 114 12.40 -0.91 13.12
CA SER A 114 13.75 -1.36 13.50
C SER A 114 13.84 -2.89 13.49
N ASP A 115 15.03 -3.43 13.21
CA ASP A 115 15.27 -4.88 13.21
C ASP A 115 14.85 -5.52 14.55
N MET A 116 15.03 -4.79 15.65
CA MET A 116 14.60 -5.24 16.98
C MET A 116 13.07 -5.30 17.09
N CYS A 117 12.34 -4.30 16.58
CA CYS A 117 10.89 -4.32 16.55
C CYS A 117 10.37 -5.56 15.81
N VAL A 118 10.86 -5.78 14.58
CA VAL A 118 10.47 -6.92 13.74
C VAL A 118 10.81 -8.25 14.41
N LYS A 119 11.96 -8.35 15.08
CA LYS A 119 12.36 -9.54 15.84
C LYS A 119 11.42 -9.80 17.01
N LEU A 120 11.16 -8.79 17.85
CA LEU A 120 10.28 -8.91 19.01
C LEU A 120 8.85 -9.30 18.60
N PHE A 121 8.38 -8.77 17.47
CA PHE A 121 7.09 -9.16 16.87
C PHE A 121 7.09 -10.63 16.47
N LYS A 122 8.07 -11.09 15.69
CA LYS A 122 8.19 -12.49 15.23
C LYS A 122 8.30 -13.49 16.37
N GLU A 123 8.91 -13.10 17.48
CA GLU A 123 9.01 -13.93 18.68
C GLU A 123 7.76 -13.84 19.59
N GLY A 124 6.75 -13.05 19.20
CA GLY A 124 5.48 -12.91 19.91
C GLY A 124 5.57 -12.15 21.23
N TRP A 125 6.56 -11.25 21.39
CA TRP A 125 6.81 -10.51 22.63
C TRP A 125 5.84 -9.36 22.85
N PHE A 126 5.22 -8.82 21.80
CA PHE A 126 4.20 -7.77 21.93
C PHE A 126 2.94 -8.31 22.61
N VAL A 127 2.35 -7.51 23.49
CA VAL A 127 0.95 -7.65 23.90
C VAL A 127 0.10 -7.07 22.76
N THR A 128 -0.88 -7.84 22.31
CA THR A 128 -1.72 -7.54 21.13
C THR A 128 -3.15 -7.15 21.52
N GLU A 129 -3.46 -7.21 22.81
CA GLU A 129 -4.75 -6.81 23.39
C GLU A 129 -4.58 -5.41 24.00
N PHE A 130 -5.41 -4.47 23.58
CA PHE A 130 -5.35 -3.06 24.00
C PHE A 130 -6.51 -2.75 24.96
N GLY A 131 -6.20 -2.17 26.11
CA GLY A 131 -7.18 -1.64 27.05
C GLY A 131 -7.61 -0.21 26.71
N GLU A 132 -8.77 0.23 27.23
CA GLU A 132 -9.25 1.62 27.05
C GLU A 132 -8.33 2.66 27.70
N ASP A 133 -7.63 2.28 28.77
CA ASP A 133 -6.70 3.14 29.53
C ASP A 133 -5.24 3.04 29.06
N ASP A 134 -4.97 2.32 27.97
CA ASP A 134 -3.62 2.09 27.50
C ASP A 134 -3.04 3.34 26.84
N ASP A 135 -1.83 3.75 27.24
CA ASP A 135 -1.14 4.86 26.60
C ASP A 135 -0.79 4.50 25.14
N PRO A 136 -1.36 5.19 24.12
CA PRO A 136 -1.07 4.89 22.72
C PRO A 136 0.40 5.09 22.37
N LYS A 137 1.17 5.87 23.16
CA LYS A 137 2.61 6.09 22.94
C LYS A 137 3.48 4.89 23.29
N LEU A 138 2.93 3.93 24.04
CA LEU A 138 3.69 2.83 24.63
C LEU A 138 3.21 1.49 24.09
N SER A 139 4.16 0.70 23.59
CA SER A 139 3.93 -0.70 23.27
C SER A 139 4.24 -1.57 24.50
N LYS A 140 3.29 -2.43 24.87
CA LYS A 140 3.41 -3.37 25.98
C LYS A 140 4.08 -4.67 25.55
N MET A 141 4.97 -5.18 26.39
CA MET A 141 5.73 -6.42 26.18
C MET A 141 5.30 -7.51 27.18
N LYS A 142 5.17 -8.74 26.69
CA LYS A 142 4.88 -9.94 27.51
C LYS A 142 6.04 -10.34 28.43
N LYS A 143 7.26 -9.91 28.10
CA LYS A 143 8.50 -10.17 28.83
C LYS A 143 9.22 -8.84 29.09
N GLU A 144 10.12 -8.85 30.07
CA GLU A 144 10.99 -7.70 30.33
C GLU A 144 11.98 -7.50 29.16
N VAL A 145 12.11 -6.25 28.73
CA VAL A 145 13.07 -5.81 27.73
C VAL A 145 13.94 -4.71 28.31
N VAL A 146 15.19 -4.60 27.83
CA VAL A 146 16.13 -3.59 28.33
C VAL A 146 16.05 -2.34 27.45
N VAL A 147 15.63 -1.22 28.03
CA VAL A 147 15.66 0.11 27.39
C VAL A 147 16.51 1.04 28.23
N GLY A 148 17.55 1.65 27.65
CA GLY A 148 18.45 2.54 28.38
C GLY A 148 19.12 1.89 29.61
N GLY A 149 19.32 0.57 29.58
CA GLY A 149 19.91 -0.19 30.69
C GLY A 149 18.94 -0.52 31.84
N LYS A 150 17.64 -0.33 31.66
CA LYS A 150 16.60 -0.71 32.63
C LYS A 150 15.67 -1.75 32.05
N ASP A 151 15.27 -2.71 32.89
CA ASP A 151 14.23 -3.66 32.55
C ASP A 151 12.86 -2.98 32.62
N VAL A 152 12.13 -3.02 31.50
CA VAL A 152 10.80 -2.42 31.34
C VAL A 152 9.87 -3.40 30.63
N LYS A 153 8.56 -3.18 30.78
CA LYS A 153 7.52 -3.89 30.02
C LYS A 153 6.73 -2.97 29.08
N GLU A 154 7.01 -1.68 29.13
CA GLU A 154 6.40 -0.67 28.28
C GLU A 154 7.54 0.07 27.59
N VAL A 155 7.47 0.15 26.27
CA VAL A 155 8.50 0.74 25.43
C VAL A 155 7.87 1.87 24.64
N ASP A 156 8.50 3.04 24.67
CA ASP A 156 8.13 4.16 23.82
C ASP A 156 8.25 3.77 22.34
N ASN A 157 7.18 3.99 21.59
CA ASN A 157 7.05 3.55 20.21
C ASN A 157 8.15 4.11 19.30
N ASP A 158 8.69 5.30 19.61
CA ASP A 158 9.74 5.92 18.79
C ASP A 158 11.04 5.11 18.78
N PHE A 159 11.30 4.25 19.79
CA PHE A 159 12.44 3.32 19.77
C PHE A 159 12.33 2.26 18.67
N PHE A 160 11.13 2.05 18.11
CA PHE A 160 10.90 1.09 17.04
C PHE A 160 10.99 1.72 15.65
N LEU A 161 11.10 3.04 15.54
CA LEU A 161 11.01 3.75 14.27
C LEU A 161 12.38 4.20 13.78
N VAL A 162 12.67 3.89 12.51
CA VAL A 162 13.84 4.39 11.79
C VAL A 162 13.35 5.33 10.68
N VAL A 163 13.74 6.60 10.72
CA VAL A 163 13.31 7.60 9.73
C VAL A 163 13.91 7.28 8.35
N VAL A 164 13.07 7.35 7.32
CA VAL A 164 13.44 7.14 5.91
C VAL A 164 13.21 8.44 5.14
N LYS A 165 14.17 8.80 4.29
CA LYS A 165 14.05 10.00 3.44
C LYS A 165 13.13 9.72 2.25
N ILE A 166 12.15 10.60 2.03
CA ILE A 166 11.29 10.60 0.85
C ILE A 166 11.95 11.42 -0.26
N ILE A 167 11.91 10.91 -1.49
CA ILE A 167 12.38 11.59 -2.69
C ILE A 167 11.33 11.37 -3.77
N ASP A 168 10.90 12.45 -4.41
CA ASP A 168 9.94 12.38 -5.50
C ASP A 168 10.55 11.65 -6.70
N HIS A 169 9.74 10.82 -7.34
CA HIS A 169 10.03 10.24 -8.65
C HIS A 169 8.75 10.13 -9.46
N GLN A 170 8.91 9.87 -10.76
CA GLN A 170 7.81 9.60 -11.67
C GLN A 170 7.91 8.16 -12.15
N GLY A 171 6.90 7.35 -11.82
CA GLY A 171 6.80 5.96 -12.26
C GLY A 171 6.39 5.83 -13.74
N PRO A 172 6.51 4.62 -14.32
CA PRO A 172 6.18 4.37 -15.73
C PRO A 172 4.68 4.15 -16.00
N LEU A 173 3.87 3.97 -14.95
CA LEU A 173 2.44 3.69 -15.04
C LEU A 173 1.62 4.98 -14.89
N SER A 174 0.45 5.01 -15.53
CA SER A 174 -0.56 6.03 -15.24
C SER A 174 -1.36 5.66 -13.99
N SER A 175 -1.92 6.68 -13.34
CA SER A 175 -2.78 6.58 -12.17
C SER A 175 -4.13 7.27 -12.42
N THR A 176 -4.74 6.97 -13.56
CA THR A 176 -5.93 7.69 -14.06
C THR A 176 -7.21 6.86 -14.00
N PHE A 177 -7.08 5.55 -13.88
CA PHE A 177 -8.21 4.66 -13.69
C PHE A 177 -8.69 4.67 -12.22
N PRO A 178 -10.00 4.51 -11.95
CA PRO A 178 -10.49 4.47 -10.57
C PRO A 178 -9.90 3.32 -9.76
N ILE A 179 -9.56 3.62 -8.52
CA ILE A 179 -8.99 2.69 -7.54
C ILE A 179 -10.11 1.79 -6.98
N GLU A 180 -9.83 0.49 -6.91
CA GLU A 180 -10.65 -0.55 -6.28
C GLU A 180 -10.95 -0.27 -4.80
N ASN A 181 -11.93 -0.99 -4.24
CA ASN A 181 -12.25 -0.94 -2.79
C ASN A 181 -12.64 0.45 -2.25
N ARG A 182 -12.94 1.40 -3.14
CA ARG A 182 -13.53 2.70 -2.83
C ARG A 182 -15.02 2.72 -3.14
N ASN A 183 -15.73 3.71 -2.59
CA ASN A 183 -17.19 3.87 -2.77
C ASN A 183 -17.66 3.95 -4.23
N ASN A 184 -16.77 4.33 -5.16
CA ASN A 184 -17.08 4.45 -6.58
C ASN A 184 -16.50 3.25 -7.36
N LEU A 185 -17.30 2.20 -7.52
CA LEU A 185 -16.90 1.02 -8.27
C LEU A 185 -16.70 1.35 -9.76
N ALA A 186 -15.57 0.91 -10.32
CA ALA A 186 -15.32 1.00 -11.75
C ALA A 186 -16.34 0.16 -12.53
N THR A 187 -16.75 0.65 -13.70
CA THR A 187 -17.73 -0.01 -14.57
C THR A 187 -17.16 -0.18 -15.98
N MET A 188 -17.84 -0.96 -16.82
CA MET A 188 -17.46 -1.06 -18.25
C MET A 188 -17.55 0.28 -18.99
N ARG A 189 -18.43 1.21 -18.55
CA ARG A 189 -18.44 2.60 -19.03
C ARG A 189 -17.16 3.35 -18.65
N THR A 190 -16.61 3.09 -17.45
CA THR A 190 -15.32 3.64 -17.03
C THR A 190 -14.20 3.15 -17.94
N LEU A 191 -14.17 1.84 -18.23
CA LEU A 191 -13.24 1.26 -19.20
C LEU A 191 -13.34 1.94 -20.56
N LYS A 192 -14.55 2.07 -21.11
CA LYS A 192 -14.79 2.76 -22.38
C LYS A 192 -14.26 4.19 -22.38
N ASN A 193 -14.59 4.97 -21.36
CA ASN A 193 -14.16 6.36 -21.25
C ASN A 193 -12.63 6.48 -21.16
N HIS A 194 -11.97 5.57 -20.43
CA HIS A 194 -10.51 5.50 -20.36
C HIS A 194 -9.87 5.21 -21.72
N LEU A 195 -10.38 4.18 -22.40
CA LEU A 195 -9.93 3.77 -23.72
C LEU A 195 -10.17 4.85 -24.80
N ASP A 196 -11.28 5.58 -24.72
CA ASP A 196 -11.61 6.69 -25.63
C ASP A 196 -10.69 7.89 -25.44
N ARG A 197 -10.33 8.21 -24.18
CA ARG A 197 -9.40 9.31 -23.85
C ARG A 197 -7.98 9.01 -24.31
N THR A 198 -7.58 7.74 -24.27
CA THR A 198 -6.22 7.29 -24.58
C THR A 198 -6.07 6.74 -26.00
N LYS A 199 -7.10 6.85 -26.86
CA LYS A 199 -7.15 6.27 -28.21
C LYS A 199 -6.01 6.67 -29.15
N SER A 200 -5.34 7.80 -28.89
CA SER A 200 -4.20 8.28 -29.68
C SER A 200 -2.89 7.57 -29.33
N LEU A 201 -2.85 6.82 -28.23
CA LEU A 201 -1.68 6.10 -27.75
C LEU A 201 -1.65 4.65 -28.28
N PRO A 202 -0.46 4.04 -28.39
CA PRO A 202 -0.35 2.59 -28.61
C PRO A 202 -1.11 1.81 -27.53
N PHE A 203 -1.70 0.67 -27.89
CA PHE A 203 -2.55 -0.11 -26.98
C PHE A 203 -1.87 -0.46 -25.65
N VAL A 204 -0.59 -0.84 -25.69
CA VAL A 204 0.21 -1.12 -24.48
C VAL A 204 0.26 0.07 -23.51
N LYS A 205 0.30 1.30 -24.01
CA LYS A 205 0.27 2.52 -23.19
C LYS A 205 -1.14 2.87 -22.71
N ARG A 206 -2.19 2.44 -23.43
CA ARG A 206 -3.60 2.60 -23.01
C ARG A 206 -3.92 1.74 -21.77
N ILE A 207 -3.28 0.58 -21.64
CA ILE A 207 -3.46 -0.34 -20.51
C ILE A 207 -2.39 -0.23 -19.42
N ALA A 208 -1.47 0.75 -19.52
CA ALA A 208 -0.36 0.93 -18.58
C ALA A 208 -0.80 1.61 -17.27
N ASP A 209 -1.82 1.06 -16.63
CA ASP A 209 -2.41 1.52 -15.37
C ASP A 209 -2.71 0.30 -14.51
N PHE A 210 -2.17 0.24 -13.29
CA PHE A 210 -2.33 -0.93 -12.42
C PHE A 210 -3.81 -1.20 -12.08
N HIS A 211 -4.58 -0.16 -11.77
CA HIS A 211 -5.98 -0.31 -11.36
C HIS A 211 -6.85 -0.75 -12.53
N LEU A 212 -6.52 -0.31 -13.75
CA LEU A 212 -7.13 -0.85 -14.97
C LEU A 212 -6.80 -2.33 -15.17
N LEU A 213 -5.53 -2.73 -15.01
CA LEU A 213 -5.14 -4.13 -15.14
C LEU A 213 -5.88 -5.01 -14.11
N LEU A 214 -5.97 -4.57 -12.86
CA LEU A 214 -6.73 -5.28 -11.83
C LEU A 214 -8.22 -5.36 -12.18
N PHE A 215 -8.83 -4.27 -12.65
CA PHE A 215 -10.21 -4.27 -13.12
C PHE A 215 -10.45 -5.26 -14.27
N LEU A 216 -9.54 -5.32 -15.25
CA LEU A 216 -9.60 -6.30 -16.33
C LEU A 216 -9.44 -7.74 -15.80
N ALA A 217 -8.59 -7.95 -14.81
CA ALA A 217 -8.37 -9.27 -14.24
C ALA A 217 -9.59 -9.79 -13.46
N MET A 218 -10.31 -8.90 -12.78
CA MET A 218 -11.57 -9.20 -12.09
C MET A 218 -12.76 -9.35 -13.04
N SER A 219 -12.61 -8.93 -14.30
CA SER A 219 -13.64 -9.11 -15.31
C SER A 219 -13.67 -10.54 -15.86
N HIS A 220 -14.86 -11.01 -16.24
CA HIS A 220 -15.06 -12.39 -16.70
C HIS A 220 -14.18 -12.71 -17.92
N GLY A 221 -13.29 -13.70 -17.78
CA GLY A 221 -12.54 -14.30 -18.90
C GLY A 221 -11.10 -13.80 -19.12
N LEU A 222 -10.60 -12.83 -18.34
CA LEU A 222 -9.23 -12.29 -18.49
C LEU A 222 -8.28 -12.56 -17.32
N GLY A 223 -8.79 -13.01 -16.17
CA GLY A 223 -8.00 -13.10 -14.93
C GLY A 223 -6.67 -13.83 -15.04
N SER A 224 -6.61 -14.96 -15.76
CA SER A 224 -5.36 -15.72 -15.95
C SER A 224 -4.35 -15.05 -16.88
N ASP A 225 -4.80 -14.13 -17.73
CA ASP A 225 -4.04 -13.61 -18.85
C ASP A 225 -3.50 -12.19 -18.58
N VAL A 226 -4.08 -11.48 -17.60
CA VAL A 226 -3.63 -10.13 -17.23
C VAL A 226 -2.17 -10.08 -16.79
N PRO A 227 -1.59 -11.05 -16.06
CA PRO A 227 -0.15 -11.03 -15.77
C PRO A 227 0.73 -10.98 -17.04
N ALA A 228 0.31 -11.61 -18.14
CA ALA A 228 1.01 -11.54 -19.42
C ALA A 228 0.83 -10.17 -20.11
N LEU A 229 -0.34 -9.53 -19.94
CA LEU A 229 -0.58 -8.16 -20.38
C LEU A 229 0.27 -7.15 -19.59
N ALA A 230 0.42 -7.37 -18.29
CA ALA A 230 1.31 -6.62 -17.42
C ALA A 230 2.77 -6.74 -17.86
N GLU A 231 3.22 -7.93 -18.27
CA GLU A 231 4.55 -8.12 -18.86
C GLU A 231 4.72 -7.31 -20.15
N CYS A 232 3.71 -7.26 -21.01
CA CYS A 232 3.74 -6.40 -22.20
C CYS A 232 3.89 -4.91 -21.82
N VAL A 233 3.22 -4.46 -20.76
CA VAL A 233 3.37 -3.09 -20.23
C VAL A 233 4.78 -2.85 -19.73
N SER A 234 5.34 -3.78 -18.95
CA SER A 234 6.68 -3.67 -18.37
C SER A 234 7.78 -3.62 -19.43
N THR A 235 7.64 -4.45 -20.47
CA THR A 235 8.63 -4.59 -21.56
C THR A 235 8.36 -3.68 -22.76
N GLU A 236 7.28 -2.89 -22.70
CA GLU A 236 6.78 -2.03 -23.78
C GLU A 236 6.55 -2.78 -25.11
N THR A 237 6.19 -4.06 -25.05
CA THR A 237 5.90 -4.88 -26.25
C THR A 237 4.46 -4.71 -26.72
N ALA A 238 4.21 -5.08 -27.98
CA ALA A 238 2.87 -5.07 -28.54
C ALA A 238 1.95 -6.08 -27.82
N VAL A 239 0.77 -5.62 -27.40
CA VAL A 239 -0.28 -6.48 -26.86
C VAL A 239 -0.84 -7.34 -28.00
N PRO A 240 -1.03 -8.67 -27.83
CA PRO A 240 -1.61 -9.51 -28.88
C PRO A 240 -2.99 -9.02 -29.33
N GLU A 241 -3.24 -9.02 -30.64
CA GLU A 241 -4.46 -8.45 -31.26
C GLU A 241 -5.76 -9.03 -30.66
N GLY A 242 -5.77 -10.33 -30.33
CA GLY A 242 -6.93 -10.98 -29.69
C GLY A 242 -7.32 -10.34 -28.36
N TYR A 243 -6.33 -9.95 -27.52
CA TYR A 243 -6.60 -9.25 -26.26
C TYR A 243 -7.06 -7.81 -26.48
N GLN A 244 -6.51 -7.13 -27.49
CA GLN A 244 -6.96 -5.78 -27.84
C GLN A 244 -8.45 -5.78 -28.20
N LEU A 245 -8.85 -6.69 -29.11
CA LEU A 245 -10.24 -6.84 -29.55
C LEU A 245 -11.17 -7.24 -28.40
N LEU A 246 -10.72 -8.14 -27.52
CA LEU A 246 -11.50 -8.55 -26.35
C LEU A 246 -11.77 -7.38 -25.40
N ILE A 247 -10.73 -6.63 -25.03
CA ILE A 247 -10.84 -5.48 -24.13
C ILE A 247 -11.72 -4.38 -24.75
N GLU A 248 -11.55 -4.11 -26.05
CA GLU A 248 -12.40 -3.13 -26.76
C GLU A 248 -13.86 -3.62 -26.88
N SER A 249 -14.09 -4.92 -27.06
CA SER A 249 -15.43 -5.50 -27.05
C SER A 249 -16.11 -5.35 -25.69
N MET A 250 -15.39 -5.63 -24.59
CA MET A 250 -15.91 -5.43 -23.24
C MET A 250 -16.31 -3.97 -22.98
N ALA A 251 -15.46 -3.02 -23.39
CA ALA A 251 -15.73 -1.59 -23.28
C ALA A 251 -16.99 -1.16 -24.05
N ASN A 252 -17.28 -1.80 -25.19
CA ASN A 252 -18.42 -1.48 -26.05
C ASN A 252 -19.68 -2.28 -25.75
N THR A 253 -19.67 -3.14 -24.73
CA THR A 253 -20.86 -3.90 -24.29
C THR A 253 -21.82 -3.04 -23.42
N SER A 254 -21.48 -1.77 -23.18
CA SER A 254 -22.22 -0.82 -22.32
C SER A 254 -23.09 0.19 -23.06
#